data_AF-A0A8T5JAE7-F1
#
_entry.id   AF-A0A8T5JAE7-F1
#
_cell.length_a   1.000
_cell.length_b   1.000
_cell.length_c   1.000
_cell.angle_alpha   90.00
_cell.angle_beta   90.00
_cell.angle_gamma   90.00
#
_symmetry.space_group_name_H-M   'P 1'
#
loop_
_entity.id
_entity.type
_entity.pdbx_description
1 polymer ?
#
loop_
_entity_poly.entity_id
_entity_poly.type
_entity_poly.pdbx_seq_one_letter_code
_entity_poly.pdbx_strand_id
1 'polypeptide(L)'
;MSRSKVRSKAKRQRRENALEAQSHLSSVMSDVSMPMVARRNAAKHLVKTSSRNRLPLPIAQRHWICRGCKSILIPGESARIRIRNGQRITTCLECNRVRRFGGGPKFHRGR
;
A
#
# COMPACT_ATOMS: atom_id res chain seq x y z
N MET A 1 25.84 -17.82 -24.89
CA MET A 1 25.42 -17.78 -23.48
C MET A 1 24.37 -18.86 -23.22
N SER A 2 24.42 -19.58 -22.09
CA SER A 2 23.44 -20.65 -21.82
C SER A 2 22.02 -20.12 -21.58
N ARG A 3 21.00 -20.82 -22.07
CA ARG A 3 19.57 -20.46 -21.93
C ARG A 3 19.14 -20.18 -20.47
N SER A 4 19.74 -20.88 -19.50
CA SER A 4 19.50 -20.68 -18.07
C SER A 4 19.92 -19.28 -17.58
N LYS A 5 21.09 -18.78 -18.01
CA LYS A 5 21.60 -17.45 -17.63
C LYS A 5 20.69 -16.33 -18.17
N VAL A 6 20.17 -16.49 -19.38
CA VAL A 6 19.22 -15.53 -20.00
C VAL A 6 17.92 -15.46 -19.21
N ARG A 7 17.34 -16.61 -18.84
CA ARG A 7 16.10 -16.69 -18.04
C ARG A 7 16.26 -16.05 -16.65
N SER A 8 17.41 -16.27 -16.00
CA SER A 8 17.73 -15.66 -14.71
C SER A 8 17.83 -14.13 -14.81
N LYS A 9 18.56 -13.62 -15.82
CA LYS A 9 18.67 -12.17 -16.09
C LYS A 9 17.30 -11.53 -16.33
N ALA A 10 16.46 -12.14 -17.17
CA ALA A 10 15.11 -11.64 -17.44
C ALA A 10 14.19 -11.65 -16.21
N LYS A 11 14.36 -12.63 -15.30
CA LYS A 11 13.64 -12.64 -14.01
C LYS A 11 14.08 -11.48 -13.13
N ARG A 12 15.39 -11.22 -13.04
CA ARG A 12 15.94 -10.11 -12.26
C ARG A 12 15.46 -8.76 -12.81
N GLN A 13 15.57 -8.54 -14.13
CA GLN A 13 15.13 -7.31 -14.77
C GLN A 13 13.64 -7.03 -14.53
N ARG A 14 12.77 -8.04 -14.65
CA ARG A 14 11.34 -7.87 -14.36
C ARG A 14 11.08 -7.43 -12.93
N ARG A 15 11.85 -7.95 -11.97
CA ARG A 15 11.76 -7.55 -10.56
C ARG A 15 12.24 -6.11 -10.36
N GLU A 16 13.36 -5.73 -10.97
CA GLU A 16 13.90 -4.36 -10.92
C GLU A 16 12.90 -3.35 -11.50
N ASN A 17 12.38 -3.58 -12.71
CA ASN A 17 11.39 -2.71 -13.33
C ASN A 17 10.11 -2.61 -12.48
N ALA A 18 9.70 -3.68 -11.80
CA ALA A 18 8.54 -3.67 -10.93
C ALA A 18 8.77 -2.85 -9.65
N LEU A 19 10.01 -2.86 -9.11
CA LEU A 19 10.39 -2.03 -7.96
C LEU A 19 10.47 -0.55 -8.35
N GLU A 20 11.01 -0.25 -9.53
CA GLU A 20 11.04 1.11 -10.08
C GLU A 20 9.62 1.65 -10.33
N ALA A 21 8.75 0.84 -10.91
CA ALA A 21 7.34 1.22 -11.06
C ALA A 21 6.66 1.44 -9.68
N GLN A 22 7.02 0.63 -8.67
CA GLN A 22 6.49 0.78 -7.32
C GLN A 22 6.96 2.09 -6.67
N SER A 23 8.23 2.47 -6.83
CA SER A 23 8.78 3.71 -6.28
C SER A 23 8.15 4.94 -6.94
N HIS A 24 8.01 4.94 -8.27
CA HIS A 24 7.37 6.02 -9.01
C HIS A 24 5.90 6.21 -8.59
N LEU A 25 5.10 5.13 -8.56
CA LEU A 25 3.69 5.18 -8.14
C LEU A 25 3.54 5.62 -6.68
N SER A 26 4.48 5.22 -5.83
CA SER A 26 4.55 5.68 -4.44
C SER A 26 4.78 7.19 -4.36
N SER A 27 5.71 7.72 -5.17
CA SER A 27 6.00 9.16 -5.22
C SER A 27 4.76 9.96 -5.59
N VAL A 28 4.11 9.60 -6.71
CA VAL A 28 2.87 10.25 -7.18
C VAL A 28 1.75 10.19 -6.15
N MET A 29 1.63 9.07 -5.41
CA MET A 29 0.60 8.92 -4.38
C MET A 29 0.82 9.87 -3.19
N SER A 30 2.08 10.09 -2.80
CA SER A 30 2.45 10.93 -1.66
C SER A 30 2.51 12.42 -1.99
N ASP A 31 2.71 12.77 -3.26
CA ASP A 31 2.75 14.15 -3.72
C ASP A 31 1.40 14.86 -3.52
N VAL A 32 1.40 15.94 -2.76
CA VAL A 32 0.21 16.73 -2.42
C VAL A 32 -0.16 17.71 -3.53
N SER A 33 0.80 18.09 -4.38
CA SER A 33 0.54 18.97 -5.53
C SER A 33 -0.29 18.27 -6.61
N MET A 34 -0.25 16.94 -6.64
CA MET A 34 -0.95 16.14 -7.63
C MET A 34 -2.46 16.07 -7.38
N PRO A 35 -3.29 16.13 -8.43
CA PRO A 35 -4.73 16.00 -8.29
C PRO A 35 -5.14 14.70 -7.60
N MET A 36 -6.21 14.75 -6.79
CA MET A 36 -6.71 13.60 -6.04
C MET A 36 -7.05 12.38 -6.91
N VAL A 37 -7.49 12.61 -8.14
CA VAL A 37 -7.76 11.53 -9.11
C VAL A 37 -6.46 10.77 -9.47
N ALA A 38 -5.37 11.51 -9.73
CA ALA A 38 -4.07 10.91 -10.03
C ALA A 38 -3.55 10.09 -8.84
N ARG A 39 -3.65 10.64 -7.62
CA ARG A 39 -3.24 9.96 -6.38
C ARG A 39 -4.05 8.69 -6.11
N ARG A 40 -5.37 8.73 -6.32
CA ARG A 40 -6.26 7.56 -6.21
C ARG A 40 -5.91 6.47 -7.22
N ASN A 41 -5.65 6.85 -8.47
CA ASN A 41 -5.25 5.91 -9.51
C ASN A 41 -3.86 5.32 -9.21
N ALA A 42 -2.90 6.13 -8.77
CA ALA A 42 -1.57 5.68 -8.36
C ALA A 42 -1.66 4.62 -7.25
N ALA A 43 -2.51 4.81 -6.23
CA ALA A 43 -2.74 3.81 -5.18
C ALA A 43 -3.28 2.48 -5.74
N LYS A 44 -4.27 2.52 -6.64
CA LYS A 44 -4.82 1.33 -7.31
C LYS A 44 -3.75 0.60 -8.13
N HIS A 45 -2.97 1.35 -8.92
CA HIS A 45 -1.88 0.80 -9.72
C HIS A 45 -0.76 0.24 -8.85
N LEU A 46 -0.43 0.87 -7.72
CA LEU A 46 0.60 0.38 -6.79
C LEU A 46 0.26 -1.03 -6.27
N VAL A 47 -1.00 -1.24 -5.87
CA VAL A 47 -1.49 -2.55 -5.44
C VAL A 47 -1.47 -3.56 -6.60
N LYS A 48 -1.88 -3.15 -7.80
CA LYS A 48 -1.90 -4.02 -8.99
C LYS A 48 -0.48 -4.45 -9.41
N THR A 49 0.47 -3.51 -9.46
CA THR A 49 1.87 -3.78 -9.78
C THR A 49 2.52 -4.69 -8.76
N SER A 50 2.27 -4.43 -7.46
CA SER A 50 2.85 -5.24 -6.37
C SER A 50 2.28 -6.67 -6.39
N SER A 51 0.96 -6.82 -6.53
CA SER A 51 0.33 -8.15 -6.59
C SER A 51 0.74 -8.95 -7.84
N ARG A 52 0.77 -8.32 -9.02
CA ARG A 52 1.17 -8.97 -10.27
C ARG A 52 2.60 -9.50 -10.21
N ASN A 53 3.52 -8.75 -9.59
CA ASN A 53 4.92 -9.12 -9.47
C ASN A 53 5.26 -9.85 -8.17
N ARG A 54 4.26 -10.20 -7.34
CA ARG A 54 4.41 -10.84 -6.02
C ARG A 54 5.39 -10.08 -5.10
N LEU A 55 5.38 -8.75 -5.19
CA LEU A 55 6.16 -7.86 -4.35
C LEU A 55 5.32 -7.39 -3.14
N PRO A 56 5.93 -7.22 -1.96
CA PRO A 56 5.25 -6.59 -0.84
C PRO A 56 4.97 -5.12 -1.16
N LEU A 57 3.87 -4.59 -0.64
CA LEU A 57 3.67 -3.14 -0.64
C LEU A 57 4.73 -2.48 0.26
N PRO A 58 5.26 -1.30 -0.14
CA PRO A 58 6.22 -0.61 0.68
C PRO A 58 5.56 -0.14 1.98
N ILE A 59 6.35 -0.13 3.06
CA ILE A 59 5.86 -0.07 4.43
C ILE A 59 5.10 1.24 4.68
N ALA A 60 5.61 2.35 4.15
CA ALA A 60 4.99 3.67 4.28
C ALA A 60 3.56 3.67 3.74
N GLN A 61 3.30 3.05 2.59
CA GLN A 61 2.03 3.09 1.85
C GLN A 61 1.06 1.99 2.29
N ARG A 62 1.55 0.93 2.94
CA ARG A 62 0.77 -0.25 3.34
C ARG A 62 -0.43 0.08 4.24
N HIS A 63 -0.32 1.14 5.02
CA HIS A 63 -1.37 1.62 5.93
C HIS A 63 -2.30 2.66 5.30
N TRP A 64 -1.83 3.36 4.27
CA TRP A 64 -2.55 4.42 3.58
C TRP A 64 -3.39 3.93 2.39
N ILE A 65 -3.51 2.62 2.19
CA ILE A 65 -4.31 2.03 1.11
C ILE A 65 -5.37 1.10 1.69
N CYS A 66 -6.60 1.29 1.22
CA CYS A 66 -7.71 0.41 1.55
C CYS A 66 -7.51 -0.97 0.91
N ARG A 67 -7.70 -2.05 1.68
CA ARG A 67 -7.59 -3.43 1.15
C ARG A 67 -8.85 -3.91 0.41
N GLY A 68 -9.94 -3.13 0.45
CA GLY A 68 -11.17 -3.40 -0.29
C GLY A 68 -11.14 -2.73 -1.65
N CYS A 69 -11.46 -1.43 -1.67
CA CYS A 69 -11.55 -0.62 -2.89
C CYS A 69 -10.19 -0.17 -3.47
N LYS A 70 -9.07 -0.38 -2.76
CA LYS A 70 -7.70 0.00 -3.21
C LYS A 70 -7.48 1.50 -3.39
N SER A 71 -8.38 2.33 -2.84
CA SER A 71 -8.20 3.78 -2.80
C SER A 71 -7.21 4.20 -1.71
N ILE A 72 -6.71 5.42 -1.86
CA ILE A 72 -5.88 6.10 -0.89
C ILE A 72 -6.72 6.53 0.32
N LEU A 73 -6.19 6.31 1.52
CA LEU A 73 -6.79 6.67 2.79
C LEU A 73 -6.14 7.96 3.29
N ILE A 74 -6.83 9.09 3.14
CA ILE A 74 -6.41 10.39 3.65
C ILE A 74 -7.23 10.69 4.90
N PRO A 75 -6.58 10.86 6.08
CA PRO A 75 -7.28 11.23 7.31
C PRO A 75 -8.10 12.51 7.13
N GLY A 76 -9.37 12.49 7.53
CA GLY A 76 -10.26 13.65 7.44
C GLY A 76 -10.96 13.80 6.09
N GLU A 77 -10.47 13.16 5.03
CA GLU A 77 -11.08 13.23 3.69
C GLU A 77 -11.69 11.89 3.26
N SER A 78 -10.87 10.86 3.02
CA SER A 78 -11.32 9.53 2.57
C SER A 78 -11.24 8.46 3.65
N ALA A 79 -10.68 8.81 4.82
CA ALA A 79 -10.52 7.90 5.94
C ALA A 79 -10.81 8.55 7.28
N ARG A 80 -11.47 7.80 8.17
CA ARG A 80 -11.64 8.16 9.58
C ARG A 80 -10.69 7.33 10.43
N ILE A 81 -9.80 7.98 11.16
CA ILE A 81 -8.86 7.32 12.09
C ILE A 81 -9.30 7.59 13.53
N ARG A 82 -9.37 6.54 14.33
CA ARG A 82 -9.62 6.60 15.78
C ARG A 82 -8.54 5.82 16.50
N ILE A 83 -8.05 6.35 17.62
CA ILE A 83 -7.13 5.63 18.51
C ILE A 83 -7.93 5.23 19.75
N ARG A 84 -8.07 3.92 20.00
CA ARG A 84 -8.78 3.38 21.18
C ARG A 84 -8.06 2.14 21.68
N ASN A 85 -7.94 2.00 23.00
CA ASN A 85 -7.42 0.81 23.67
C ASN A 85 -6.09 0.32 23.08
N GLY A 86 -5.12 1.22 22.88
CA GLY A 86 -3.81 0.89 22.31
C GLY A 86 -3.84 0.48 20.82
N GLN A 87 -4.93 0.78 20.10
CA GLN A 87 -5.11 0.39 18.71
C GLN A 87 -5.51 1.57 17.83
N ARG A 88 -4.90 1.65 16.64
CA ARG A 88 -5.32 2.56 15.58
C ARG A 88 -6.35 1.87 14.69
N ILE A 89 -7.56 2.40 14.69
CA ILE A 89 -8.71 1.95 13.91
C ILE A 89 -8.87 2.91 12.73
N THR A 90 -8.62 2.42 11.52
CA THR A 90 -8.76 3.16 10.26
C THR A 90 -9.98 2.66 9.52
N THR A 91 -10.97 3.52 9.31
CA THR A 91 -12.19 3.22 8.55
C THR A 91 -12.14 3.93 7.21
N CYS A 92 -12.29 3.19 6.12
CA CYS A 92 -12.43 3.77 4.79
C CYS A 92 -13.84 4.34 4.63
N LEU A 93 -13.97 5.62 4.23
CA LEU A 93 -15.27 6.25 4.05
C LEU A 93 -15.94 5.90 2.72
N GLU A 94 -15.18 5.38 1.74
CA GLU A 94 -15.73 4.97 0.45
C GLU A 94 -16.41 3.59 0.49
N CYS A 95 -15.85 2.63 1.25
CA CYS A 95 -16.35 1.24 1.29
C CYS A 95 -16.63 0.71 2.70
N ASN A 96 -16.55 1.57 3.72
CA ASN A 96 -16.78 1.26 5.14
C ASN A 96 -15.90 0.15 5.74
N ARG A 97 -14.87 -0.31 5.02
CA ARG A 97 -13.94 -1.32 5.54
C ARG A 97 -13.10 -0.75 6.68
N VAL A 98 -13.05 -1.49 7.79
CA VAL A 98 -12.28 -1.15 8.98
C VAL A 98 -11.00 -1.98 9.04
N ARG A 99 -9.86 -1.30 9.23
CA ARG A 99 -8.56 -1.91 9.54
C ARG A 99 -8.11 -1.48 10.91
N ARG A 100 -7.46 -2.40 11.62
CA ARG A 100 -7.00 -2.21 13.00
C ARG A 100 -5.51 -2.52 13.07
N PHE A 101 -4.75 -1.66 13.74
CA PHE A 101 -3.30 -1.79 13.90
C PHE A 101 -2.91 -1.59 15.36
N GLY A 102 -2.02 -2.45 15.88
CA GLY A 102 -1.61 -2.45 17.29
C GLY A 102 -2.13 -3.69 18.03
N GLY A 103 -1.70 -3.85 19.29
CA GLY A 103 -1.98 -5.04 20.12
C GLY A 103 -3.42 -5.16 20.61
N GLY A 104 -4.25 -4.13 20.44
CA GLY A 104 -5.65 -4.15 20.82
C GLY A 104 -5.88 -4.05 22.34
N PRO A 105 -7.13 -4.24 22.82
CA PRO A 105 -7.50 -3.96 24.21
C PRO A 105 -6.78 -4.79 25.27
N LYS A 106 -6.11 -5.88 24.87
CA LYS A 106 -5.37 -6.79 25.75
C LYS A 106 -3.85 -6.72 25.50
N PHE A 107 -3.35 -5.68 24.84
CA PHE A 107 -1.93 -5.56 24.50
C PHE A 107 -1.00 -5.67 25.72
N HIS A 108 -1.49 -5.26 26.89
CA HIS A 108 -0.78 -5.30 28.16
C HIS A 108 -0.71 -6.69 28.83
N ARG A 109 -1.41 -7.72 28.29
CA ARG A 109 -1.46 -9.07 28.89
C ARG A 109 -0.33 -10.02 28.45
N GLY A 110 0.58 -9.56 27.60
CA GLY A 110 1.66 -10.37 27.03
C GLY A 110 3.06 -9.94 27.48
N ARG A 111 3.17 -9.24 28.62
CA ARG A 111 4.45 -9.00 29.31
C ARG A 111 4.58 -9.94 30.48
#